data_AF-B6IP10-F1
#
_entry.id   AF-B6IP10-F1
#
_cell.length_a   1.000
_cell.length_b   1.000
_cell.length_c   1.000
_cell.angle_alpha   90.00
_cell.angle_beta   90.00
_cell.angle_gamma   90.00
#
_symmetry.space_group_name_H-M   'P 1'
#
loop_
_entity.id
_entity.type
_entity.pdbx_description
1 polymer ?
#
loop_
_entity_poly.entity_id
_entity_poly.type
_entity_poly.pdbx_seq_one_letter_code
_entity_poly.pdbx_strand_id
1 'polypeptide(L)'
;MPVRLSDPATLEAIRILADVLDEIAGPEKLECLMAANALRQVLETQSETALNFARQAFESLDPQVRRQIQTDATDSAVRVMQETRKARASGAMPKRPPGPSSPFLDAINSGGMKTERKW
;
A
#
# COMPACT_ATOMS: atom_id res chain seq x y z
N MET A 1 -5.96 8.63 -18.83
CA MET A 1 -5.76 9.40 -17.58
C MET A 1 -4.35 9.12 -17.08
N PRO A 2 -3.55 10.12 -16.68
CA PRO A 2 -2.23 9.87 -16.12
C PRO A 2 -2.37 9.14 -14.78
N VAL A 3 -1.63 8.03 -14.63
CA VAL A 3 -1.57 7.28 -13.36
C VAL A 3 -0.90 8.18 -12.33
N ARG A 4 -1.62 8.52 -11.26
CA ARG A 4 -1.03 9.30 -10.16
C ARG A 4 -0.26 8.35 -9.27
N LEU A 5 1.06 8.29 -9.44
CA LEU A 5 1.98 7.50 -8.60
C LEU A 5 2.05 7.98 -7.14
N SER A 6 1.27 9.01 -6.77
CA SER A 6 1.07 9.48 -5.40
C SER A 6 -0.21 8.94 -4.75
N ASP A 7 -1.08 8.27 -5.50
CA ASP A 7 -2.32 7.71 -4.97
C ASP A 7 -2.05 6.44 -4.14
N PRO A 8 -2.48 6.38 -2.86
CA PRO A 8 -2.25 5.22 -2.01
C PRO A 8 -2.82 3.91 -2.58
N ALA A 9 -3.98 3.96 -3.22
CA ALA A 9 -4.60 2.76 -3.80
C ALA A 9 -3.80 2.23 -5.00
N THR A 10 -3.24 3.14 -5.81
CA THR A 10 -2.32 2.80 -6.90
C THR A 10 -1.03 2.15 -6.39
N LEU A 11 -0.43 2.70 -5.33
CA LEU A 11 0.78 2.13 -4.71
C LEU A 11 0.50 0.75 -4.09
N GLU A 12 -0.66 0.57 -3.46
CA GLU A 12 -1.07 -0.72 -2.92
C GLU A 12 -1.28 -1.77 -4.04
N ALA A 13 -1.90 -1.38 -5.15
CA ALA A 13 -2.04 -2.26 -6.32
C ALA A 13 -0.70 -2.68 -6.92
N ILE A 14 0.25 -1.74 -7.03
CA ILE A 14 1.62 -2.01 -7.49
C ILE A 14 2.33 -3.00 -6.53
N ARG A 15 2.13 -2.83 -5.23
CA ARG A 15 2.69 -3.74 -4.22
C ARG A 15 2.14 -5.16 -4.35
N ILE A 16 0.82 -5.31 -4.48
CA ILE A 16 0.17 -6.62 -4.68
C ILE A 16 0.73 -7.30 -5.94
N LEU A 17 0.89 -6.55 -7.03
CA LEU A 17 1.48 -7.09 -8.26
C LEU A 17 2.93 -7.56 -8.08
N ALA A 18 3.74 -6.79 -7.36
CA ALA A 18 5.12 -7.17 -7.07
C ALA A 18 5.18 -8.47 -6.25
N ASP A 19 4.36 -8.57 -5.19
CA ASP A 19 4.33 -9.75 -4.32
C ASP A 19 3.91 -11.02 -5.11
N VAL A 20 2.90 -10.91 -5.98
CA VAL A 20 2.46 -12.02 -6.84
C VAL A 20 3.54 -12.47 -7.82
N LEU A 21 4.28 -11.51 -8.40
CA LEU A 21 5.37 -11.83 -9.32
C LEU A 21 6.52 -12.59 -8.64
N ASP A 22 6.77 -12.38 -7.34
CA ASP A 22 7.79 -13.15 -6.62
C ASP A 22 7.36 -14.59 -6.30
N GLU A 23 6.05 -14.82 -6.15
CA GLU A 23 5.49 -16.14 -5.84
C GLU A 23 5.49 -17.08 -7.06
N ILE A 24 5.66 -16.55 -8.26
CA ILE A 24 5.69 -17.36 -9.49
C ILE A 24 6.95 -18.21 -9.54
N ALA A 25 6.72 -19.53 -9.51
CA ALA A 25 7.73 -20.54 -9.74
C ALA A 25 7.66 -21.03 -11.18
N GLY A 26 8.81 -21.29 -11.80
CA GLY A 26 8.88 -21.86 -13.14
C GLY A 26 10.05 -21.33 -13.97
N PRO A 27 10.07 -21.67 -15.27
CA PRO A 27 11.12 -21.21 -16.19
C PRO A 27 11.13 -19.68 -16.36
N GLU A 28 9.99 -19.01 -16.24
CA GLU A 28 9.88 -17.53 -16.37
C GLU A 28 10.12 -16.76 -15.07
N LYS A 29 10.67 -17.44 -14.05
CA LYS A 29 10.87 -16.84 -12.73
C LYS A 29 11.82 -15.65 -12.79
N LEU A 30 12.83 -15.68 -13.66
CA LEU A 30 13.81 -14.59 -13.75
C LEU A 30 13.15 -13.30 -14.26
N GLU A 31 12.36 -13.42 -15.32
CA GLU A 31 11.63 -12.32 -15.94
C GLU A 31 10.57 -11.77 -14.97
N CYS A 32 9.89 -12.65 -14.23
CA CYS A 32 8.94 -12.24 -13.18
C CYS A 32 9.65 -11.47 -12.05
N LEU A 33 10.81 -11.94 -11.60
CA LEU A 33 11.62 -11.24 -10.58
C LEU A 33 12.12 -9.87 -11.08
N MET A 34 12.50 -9.77 -12.35
CA MET A 34 12.88 -8.48 -12.95
C MET A 34 11.71 -7.51 -12.96
N ALA A 35 10.51 -7.96 -13.34
CA ALA A 35 9.30 -7.15 -13.28
C ALA A 35 8.94 -6.76 -11.83
N ALA A 36 9.05 -7.68 -10.87
CA ALA A 36 8.82 -7.41 -9.46
C ALA A 36 9.77 -6.33 -8.91
N ASN A 37 11.06 -6.42 -9.24
CA ASN A 37 12.05 -5.42 -8.84
C ASN A 37 11.81 -4.06 -9.49
N ALA A 38 11.40 -4.04 -10.75
CA ALA A 38 11.00 -2.80 -11.41
C ALA A 38 9.80 -2.14 -10.70
N LEU A 39 8.79 -2.92 -10.30
CA LEU A 39 7.64 -2.42 -9.54
C LEU A 39 8.04 -1.90 -8.14
N ARG A 40 8.97 -2.57 -7.45
CA ARG A 40 9.54 -2.07 -6.18
C ARG A 40 10.24 -0.73 -6.37
N GLN A 41 11.00 -0.57 -7.45
CA GLN A 41 11.62 0.71 -7.79
C GLN A 41 10.57 1.82 -7.98
N VAL A 42 9.39 1.49 -8.53
CA VAL A 42 8.26 2.44 -8.63
C VAL A 42 7.74 2.82 -7.25
N LEU A 43 7.63 1.88 -6.32
CA LEU A 43 7.19 2.18 -4.95
C LEU A 43 8.17 3.10 -4.22
N GLU A 44 9.47 2.90 -4.42
CA GLU A 44 10.53 3.69 -3.78
C GLU A 44 10.67 5.09 -4.39
N THR A 45 10.62 5.19 -5.71
CA THR A 45 10.94 6.44 -6.43
C THR A 45 9.73 7.22 -6.90
N GLN A 46 8.56 6.58 -6.98
CA GLN A 46 7.34 7.13 -7.59
C GLN A 46 7.58 7.70 -9.00
N SER A 47 8.56 7.13 -9.71
CA SER A 47 9.01 7.59 -11.03
C SER A 47 8.19 6.97 -12.16
N GLU A 48 7.69 7.79 -13.07
CA GLU A 48 7.05 7.33 -14.30
C GLU A 48 8.01 6.52 -15.19
N THR A 49 9.32 6.82 -15.16
CA THR A 49 10.33 6.07 -15.90
C THR A 49 10.44 4.64 -15.38
N ALA A 50 10.43 4.45 -14.07
CA ALA A 50 10.42 3.12 -13.45
C ALA A 50 9.13 2.36 -13.81
N LEU A 51 7.99 3.07 -13.86
CA LEU A 51 6.70 2.46 -14.23
C LEU A 51 6.70 1.98 -15.67
N ASN A 52 7.26 2.77 -16.59
CA ASN A 52 7.40 2.38 -17.99
C ASN A 52 8.32 1.17 -18.16
N PHE A 53 9.40 1.09 -17.39
CA PHE A 53 10.28 -0.09 -17.40
C PHE A 53 9.57 -1.34 -16.86
N ALA A 54 8.85 -1.22 -15.74
CA ALA A 54 8.05 -2.31 -15.20
C ALA A 54 6.98 -2.79 -16.20
N ARG A 55 6.33 -1.87 -16.90
CA ARG A 55 5.38 -2.18 -17.97
C ARG A 55 6.04 -2.97 -19.11
N GLN A 56 7.21 -2.54 -19.57
CA GLN A 56 7.94 -3.26 -20.63
C GLN A 56 8.35 -4.67 -20.20
N ALA A 57 8.86 -4.82 -18.98
CA ALA A 57 9.21 -6.12 -18.42
C ALA A 57 7.97 -7.03 -18.32
N PHE A 58 6.84 -6.49 -17.89
CA PHE A 58 5.58 -7.24 -17.85
C PHE A 58 5.08 -7.63 -19.25
N GLU A 59 5.19 -6.73 -20.23
CA GLU A 59 4.81 -7.00 -21.63
C GLU A 59 5.71 -8.04 -22.31
N SER A 60 6.92 -8.28 -21.81
CA SER A 60 7.80 -9.35 -22.30
C SER A 60 7.49 -10.75 -21.77
N LEU A 61 6.66 -10.88 -20.73
CA LEU A 61 6.27 -12.18 -20.17
C LEU A 61 5.35 -12.95 -21.13
N ASP A 62 5.36 -14.28 -21.02
CA ASP A 62 4.48 -15.12 -21.83
C ASP A 62 3.00 -14.81 -21.56
N PRO A 63 2.13 -14.83 -22.59
CA PRO A 63 0.71 -14.55 -22.40
C PRO A 63 0.01 -15.46 -21.39
N GLN A 64 0.43 -16.72 -21.22
CA GLN A 64 -0.10 -17.61 -20.19
C GLN A 64 0.32 -17.15 -18.80
N VAL A 65 1.59 -16.79 -18.61
CA VAL A 65 2.10 -16.28 -17.32
C VAL A 65 1.41 -14.96 -16.95
N ARG A 66 1.19 -14.06 -17.91
CA ARG A 66 0.41 -12.82 -17.64
C ARG A 66 -1.03 -13.08 -17.20
N ARG A 67 -1.69 -14.10 -17.77
CA ARG A 67 -3.04 -14.50 -17.34
C ARG A 67 -3.04 -15.10 -15.94
N GLN A 68 -2.01 -15.88 -15.61
CA GLN A 68 -1.81 -16.40 -14.26
C GLN A 68 -1.63 -15.24 -13.26
N ILE A 69 -0.70 -14.32 -13.54
CA ILE A 69 -0.47 -13.13 -12.71
C ILE A 69 -1.75 -12.31 -12.52
N GLN A 70 -2.53 -12.10 -13.59
CA GLN A 70 -3.79 -11.37 -13.50
C GLN A 70 -4.77 -12.05 -12.54
N THR A 71 -4.87 -13.38 -12.58
CA THR A 71 -5.75 -14.16 -11.72
C THR A 71 -5.28 -14.07 -10.27
N ASP A 72 -4.00 -14.35 -10.02
CA ASP A 72 -3.42 -14.36 -8.69
C ASP A 72 -3.43 -12.96 -8.04
N ALA A 73 -3.15 -11.91 -8.81
CA ALA A 73 -3.24 -10.53 -8.34
C ALA A 73 -4.67 -10.09 -8.03
N THR A 74 -5.65 -10.58 -8.79
CA THR A 74 -7.06 -10.32 -8.50
C THR A 74 -7.46 -10.99 -7.19
N ASP A 75 -7.09 -12.25 -6.99
CA ASP A 75 -7.38 -12.99 -5.77
C ASP A 75 -6.70 -12.37 -4.55
N SER A 76 -5.44 -11.97 -4.68
CA SER A 76 -4.69 -11.28 -3.63
C SER A 76 -5.30 -9.92 -3.30
N ALA A 77 -5.70 -9.12 -4.30
CA ALA A 77 -6.39 -7.85 -4.06
C ALA A 77 -7.71 -8.04 -3.31
N VAL A 78 -8.51 -9.06 -3.66
CA VAL A 78 -9.74 -9.39 -2.95
C VAL A 78 -9.46 -9.75 -1.49
N ARG A 79 -8.41 -10.53 -1.22
CA ARG A 79 -8.00 -10.88 0.16
C ARG A 79 -7.61 -9.64 0.97
N VAL A 80 -6.75 -8.78 0.42
CA VAL A 80 -6.32 -7.53 1.08
C VAL A 80 -7.50 -6.61 1.37
N MET A 81 -8.45 -6.48 0.44
CA MET A 81 -9.67 -5.69 0.67
C MET A 81 -10.55 -6.28 1.79
N GLN A 82 -10.70 -7.61 1.84
CA GLN A 82 -11.45 -8.27 2.89
C GLN A 82 -10.80 -8.11 4.26
N GLU A 83 -9.48 -8.23 4.35
CA GLU A 83 -8.71 -8.01 5.58
C GLU A 83 -8.82 -6.57 6.05
N THR A 84 -8.66 -5.61 5.15
CA THR A 84 -8.83 -4.17 5.44
C THR A 84 -10.25 -3.88 5.96
N ARG A 85 -11.28 -4.49 5.35
CA ARG A 85 -12.66 -4.36 5.81
C ARG A 85 -12.87 -4.97 7.19
N LYS A 86 -12.30 -6.15 7.46
CA LYS A 86 -12.34 -6.81 8.77
C LYS A 86 -11.64 -5.98 9.85
N ALA A 87 -10.46 -5.44 9.55
CA ALA A 87 -9.70 -4.58 10.48
C ALA A 87 -10.44 -3.28 10.83
N ARG A 88 -11.13 -2.68 9.85
CA ARG A 88 -12.01 -1.52 10.09
C ARG A 88 -13.24 -1.88 10.92
N ALA A 89 -13.84 -3.05 10.66
CA ALA A 89 -15.01 -3.53 11.40
C ALA A 89 -14.68 -3.95 12.84
N SER A 90 -13.46 -4.41 13.11
CA SER A 90 -13.01 -4.81 14.45
C SER A 90 -12.55 -3.64 15.32
N GLY A 91 -12.56 -2.40 14.82
CA GLY A 91 -12.11 -1.22 15.58
C GLY A 91 -10.60 -1.24 15.92
N ALA A 92 -9.83 -2.15 15.33
CA ALA A 92 -8.39 -2.25 15.50
C ALA A 92 -7.67 -1.19 14.65
N MET A 93 -7.97 0.08 14.88
CA MET A 93 -7.03 1.12 14.50
C MET A 93 -5.79 0.98 15.39
N PRO A 94 -4.57 0.88 14.84
CA PRO A 94 -3.39 1.04 15.66
C PRO A 94 -3.49 2.44 16.28
N LYS A 95 -3.57 2.49 17.62
CA LYS A 95 -3.41 3.74 18.35
C LYS A 95 -2.09 4.34 17.88
N ARG A 96 -2.18 5.44 17.13
CA ARG A 96 -1.04 6.29 16.77
C ARG A 96 -0.20 6.43 18.05
N PRO A 97 1.09 6.05 18.07
CA PRO A 97 1.90 6.26 19.26
C PRO A 97 1.80 7.75 19.60
N PRO A 98 1.53 8.11 20.88
CA PRO A 98 1.51 9.50 21.26
C PRO A 98 2.89 10.07 20.93
N GLY A 99 2.94 10.91 19.90
CA GLY A 99 4.08 11.81 19.71
C GLY A 99 4.25 12.65 20.98
N PRO A 100 5.42 13.25 21.22
CA PRO A 100 5.73 13.95 22.46
C PRO A 100 4.77 15.13 22.63
N SER A 101 3.65 14.89 23.31
CA SER A 101 2.69 15.90 23.69
C SER A 101 3.33 16.71 24.79
N SER A 102 3.68 17.95 24.46
CA SER A 102 4.07 18.91 25.46
C SER A 102 2.94 19.03 26.51
N PRO A 103 3.24 18.99 27.82
CA PRO A 103 2.24 19.04 28.89
C PRO A 103 1.41 20.33 28.90
N PHE A 104 1.74 21.29 28.05
CA PHE A 104 1.03 22.56 27.91
C PHE A 104 -0.27 22.44 27.11
N LEU A 105 -0.31 21.60 26.07
CA LEU A 105 -1.50 21.47 25.22
C LEU A 105 -2.57 20.56 25.86
N ASP A 106 -2.14 19.62 26.71
CA ASP A 106 -3.04 18.70 27.41
C ASP A 106 -3.81 19.43 28.54
N ALA A 107 -3.19 20.43 29.17
CA ALA A 107 -3.83 21.28 30.17
C ALA A 107 -4.89 22.22 29.59
N ILE A 108 -4.73 22.67 28.34
CA ILE A 108 -5.74 23.52 27.67
C ILE A 108 -6.96 22.68 27.26
N ASN A 109 -6.73 21.45 26.79
CA ASN A 109 -7.84 20.59 26.37
C ASN A 109 -8.63 20.02 27.56
N SER A 110 -7.98 19.89 28.72
CA SER A 110 -8.58 19.35 29.95
C SER A 110 -9.16 20.43 30.89
N GLY A 111 -8.89 21.72 30.60
CA GLY A 111 -9.07 22.83 31.54
C GLY A 111 -10.40 23.57 31.41
N GLY A 112 -11.52 22.90 31.63
CA GLY A 112 -12.80 23.56 31.91
C GLY A 112 -12.73 24.34 33.23
N MET A 113 -12.34 25.61 33.17
CA MET A 113 -12.31 26.53 34.32
C MET A 113 -13.72 26.74 34.87
N LYS A 114 -14.09 25.95 35.89
CA LYS A 114 -15.26 26.21 36.74
C LYS A 114 -14.99 27.48 37.54
N THR A 115 -15.65 28.56 37.18
CA THR A 115 -15.66 29.81 37.94
C THR A 115 -16.59 29.65 39.14
N GLU A 116 -16.04 29.26 40.30
CA GLU A 116 -16.76 29.40 41.57
C GLU A 116 -16.78 30.88 41.98
N ARG A 117 -17.95 31.51 41.85
CA ARG A 117 -18.24 32.85 42.36
C ARG A 117 -18.72 32.72 43.80
N LYS A 118 -17.84 32.99 44.78
CA LYS A 118 -18.26 33.14 46.19
C LYS A 118 -18.91 34.51 46.39
N TRP A 119 -20.07 34.48 47.04
CA TRP A 119 -20.76 35.65 47.63
C TRP A 119 -20.17 35.92 49.00
#